data_AF-A0A0D1YP37-F1
#
_entry.id   AF-A0A0D1YP37-F1
#
_cell.length_a   1.000
_cell.length_b   1.000
_cell.length_c   1.000
_cell.angle_alpha   90.00
_cell.angle_beta   90.00
_cell.angle_gamma   90.00
#
_symmetry.space_group_name_H-M   'P 1'
#
loop_
_entity.id
_entity.type
_entity.pdbx_description
1 polymer ?
#
loop_
_entity_poly.entity_id
_entity_poly.type
_entity_poly.pdbx_seq_one_letter_code
_entity_poly.pdbx_strand_id
1 'polypeptide(L)'
;MKRGNIMLRFLMLLIIIAFIVWWFQYIFNPKRKLLTAHEKKQTFFLDDSDNVRRNLLLTYKGVLFEGEKYLGNTEDRFTVTKISIWPRQPNRLKGLTRDDFFEITEIIQASYPDAEIEWGTPVREFLQHE
;
A
#
# COMPACT_ATOMS: atom_id res chain seq x y z
N MET A 1 -33.24 -44.79 17.43
CA MET A 1 -33.67 -43.71 16.51
C MET A 1 -32.67 -42.55 16.55
N LYS A 2 -31.55 -42.61 15.80
CA LYS A 2 -30.52 -41.55 15.70
C LYS A 2 -30.57 -40.90 14.30
N ARG A 3 -31.70 -40.35 13.89
CA ARG A 3 -31.87 -39.74 12.54
C ARG A 3 -32.01 -38.21 12.53
N GLY A 4 -31.87 -37.54 13.68
CA GLY A 4 -32.10 -36.10 13.81
C GLY A 4 -30.88 -35.17 13.68
N ASN A 5 -29.65 -35.67 13.57
CA ASN A 5 -28.45 -34.82 13.79
C ASN A 5 -27.51 -34.69 12.59
N ILE A 6 -27.78 -35.34 11.45
CA ILE A 6 -26.92 -35.22 10.26
C ILE A 6 -27.05 -33.81 9.65
N MET A 7 -28.26 -33.28 9.49
CA MET A 7 -28.48 -31.94 8.94
C MET A 7 -27.84 -30.84 9.81
N LEU A 8 -27.97 -30.94 11.14
CA LEU A 8 -27.33 -29.99 12.05
C LEU A 8 -25.80 -30.03 11.95
N ARG A 9 -25.21 -31.23 11.81
CA ARG A 9 -23.76 -31.39 11.62
C ARG A 9 -23.29 -30.81 10.28
N PHE A 10 -24.04 -31.02 9.20
CA PHE A 10 -23.75 -30.41 7.90
C PHE A 10 -23.88 -28.89 7.95
N LEU A 11 -24.91 -28.36 8.61
CA LEU A 11 -25.09 -26.92 8.79
C LEU A 11 -23.93 -26.31 9.59
N MET A 12 -23.53 -26.94 10.69
CA MET A 12 -22.37 -26.52 11.48
C MET A 12 -21.08 -26.54 10.65
N LEU A 13 -20.87 -27.58 9.84
CA LEU A 13 -19.71 -27.68 8.96
C LEU A 13 -19.70 -26.55 7.90
N LEU A 14 -20.85 -26.24 7.30
CA LEU A 14 -20.97 -25.11 6.38
C LEU A 14 -20.67 -23.77 7.05
N ILE A 15 -21.15 -23.56 8.29
CA ILE A 15 -20.85 -22.35 9.06
C ILE A 15 -19.35 -22.24 9.34
N ILE A 16 -18.70 -23.34 9.73
CA ILE A 16 -17.25 -23.37 9.96
C ILE A 16 -16.49 -23.05 8.68
N ILE A 17 -16.85 -23.65 7.54
CA ILE A 17 -16.22 -23.37 6.24
C ILE A 17 -16.42 -21.90 5.85
N ALA A 18 -17.63 -21.36 5.97
CA ALA A 18 -17.92 -19.97 5.68
C ALA A 18 -17.10 -19.03 6.57
N PHE A 19 -16.98 -19.35 7.87
CA PHE A 19 -16.17 -18.58 8.80
C PHE A 19 -14.68 -18.63 8.46
N ILE A 20 -14.16 -19.79 8.07
CA ILE A 20 -12.77 -19.94 7.61
C ILE A 20 -12.54 -19.06 6.38
N VAL A 21 -13.39 -19.14 5.35
CA VAL A 21 -13.25 -18.31 4.13
C VAL A 21 -13.26 -16.83 4.46
N TRP A 22 -14.21 -16.39 5.30
CA TRP A 22 -14.31 -15.01 5.74
C TRP A 22 -13.06 -14.55 6.51
N TRP A 23 -12.57 -15.40 7.43
CA TRP A 23 -11.37 -15.16 8.20
C TRP A 23 -10.12 -15.04 7.31
N PHE A 24 -9.99 -15.90 6.28
CA PHE A 24 -8.93 -15.79 5.28
C PHE A 24 -9.01 -14.45 4.52
N GLN A 25 -10.18 -14.06 4.01
CA GLN A 25 -10.34 -12.77 3.34
C GLN A 25 -9.98 -11.58 4.27
N TYR A 26 -10.26 -11.72 5.55
CA TYR A 26 -9.93 -10.70 6.56
C TYR A 26 -8.42 -10.61 6.85
N ILE A 27 -7.74 -11.73 7.07
CA ILE A 27 -6.29 -11.76 7.36
C ILE A 27 -5.46 -11.34 6.13
N PHE A 28 -5.87 -11.79 4.94
CA PHE A 28 -5.15 -11.48 3.71
C PHE A 28 -5.49 -10.09 3.17
N ASN A 29 -6.25 -9.28 3.90
CA ASN A 29 -6.49 -7.89 3.54
C ASN A 29 -5.17 -7.10 3.59
N PRO A 30 -4.64 -6.63 2.45
CA PRO A 30 -3.32 -6.03 2.39
C PRO A 30 -3.21 -4.73 3.19
N LYS A 31 -4.35 -4.04 3.43
CA LYS A 31 -4.39 -2.87 4.33
C LYS A 31 -4.02 -3.23 5.77
N ARG A 32 -4.31 -4.45 6.24
CA ARG A 32 -3.91 -4.91 7.59
C ARG A 32 -2.39 -5.11 7.69
N LYS A 33 -1.77 -5.64 6.63
CA LYS A 33 -0.31 -5.77 6.55
C LYS A 33 0.36 -4.40 6.56
N LEU A 34 -0.17 -3.44 5.79
CA LEU A 34 0.29 -2.04 5.80
C LEU A 34 0.21 -1.42 7.20
N LEU A 35 -0.93 -1.56 7.89
CA LEU A 35 -1.10 -1.03 9.26
C LEU A 35 -0.09 -1.65 10.22
N THR A 36 0.12 -2.97 10.14
CA THR A 36 1.09 -3.68 11.00
C THR A 36 2.51 -3.20 10.73
N ALA A 37 2.89 -3.03 9.46
CA ALA A 37 4.21 -2.51 9.08
C ALA A 37 4.40 -1.07 9.57
N HIS A 38 3.37 -0.23 9.42
CA HIS A 38 3.37 1.13 9.92
C HIS A 38 3.62 1.21 11.44
N GLU A 39 2.88 0.41 12.22
CA GLU A 39 3.04 0.33 13.68
C GLU A 39 4.43 -0.19 14.07
N LYS A 40 4.98 -1.15 13.32
CA LYS A 40 6.32 -1.70 13.53
C LYS A 40 7.45 -0.85 12.92
N LYS A 41 7.13 0.29 12.32
CA LYS A 41 8.07 1.16 11.58
C LYS A 41 8.83 0.46 10.45
N GLN A 42 8.26 -0.59 9.90
CA GLN A 42 8.82 -1.36 8.80
C GLN A 42 8.46 -0.73 7.46
N THR A 43 9.26 -1.01 6.44
CA THR A 43 8.96 -0.62 5.07
C THR A 43 7.94 -1.58 4.46
N PHE A 44 6.87 -1.06 3.87
CA PHE A 44 5.86 -1.87 3.17
C PHE A 44 5.22 -1.06 2.06
N PHE A 45 5.36 -1.52 0.82
CA PHE A 45 4.75 -0.94 -0.37
C PHE A 45 3.48 -1.70 -0.72
N LEU A 46 2.37 -0.98 -0.81
CA LEU A 46 1.06 -1.50 -1.17
C LEU A 46 0.54 -0.73 -2.37
N ASP A 47 0.37 -1.43 -3.48
CA ASP A 47 -0.15 -0.85 -4.71
C ASP A 47 -1.07 -1.83 -5.45
N ASP A 48 -1.93 -1.27 -6.28
CA ASP A 48 -2.78 -1.97 -7.24
C ASP A 48 -2.36 -1.52 -8.64
N SER A 49 -1.38 -2.22 -9.23
CA SER A 49 -0.75 -1.85 -10.50
C SER A 49 -1.72 -1.85 -11.68
N ASP A 50 -2.76 -2.70 -11.63
CA ASP A 50 -3.77 -2.82 -12.68
C ASP A 50 -4.77 -1.64 -12.65
N ASN A 51 -4.81 -0.89 -11.55
CA ASN A 51 -5.71 0.24 -11.37
C ASN A 51 -4.95 1.54 -11.12
N VAL A 52 -4.70 2.28 -12.19
CA VAL A 52 -4.00 3.57 -12.13
C VAL A 52 -4.74 4.61 -11.29
N ARG A 53 -6.08 4.51 -11.15
CA ARG A 53 -6.88 5.46 -10.34
C ARG A 53 -6.79 5.22 -8.84
N ARG A 54 -6.19 4.10 -8.42
CA ARG A 54 -5.98 3.80 -7.00
C ARG A 54 -4.61 4.29 -6.58
N ASN A 55 -4.56 5.03 -5.48
CA ASN A 55 -3.30 5.49 -4.92
C ASN A 55 -2.50 4.31 -4.37
N LEU A 56 -1.17 4.38 -4.51
CA LEU A 56 -0.26 3.53 -3.79
C LEU A 56 -0.10 4.03 -2.35
N LEU A 57 0.26 3.13 -1.45
CA LEU A 57 0.55 3.42 -0.05
C LEU A 57 1.91 2.83 0.32
N LEU A 58 2.75 3.61 0.99
CA LEU A 58 4.06 3.17 1.42
C LEU A 58 4.27 3.50 2.89
N THR A 59 4.68 2.53 3.69
CA THR A 59 5.24 2.81 5.02
C THR A 59 6.75 2.86 4.91
N TYR A 60 7.38 3.82 5.59
CA TYR A 60 8.83 3.90 5.71
C TYR A 60 9.19 4.52 7.06
N LYS A 61 9.99 3.80 7.88
CA LYS A 61 10.39 4.21 9.24
C LYS A 61 9.24 4.73 10.13
N GLY A 62 8.01 4.23 9.91
CA GLY A 62 6.82 4.60 10.69
C GLY A 62 6.06 5.83 10.17
N VAL A 63 6.45 6.38 9.02
CA VAL A 63 5.68 7.36 8.25
C VAL A 63 4.85 6.62 7.22
N LEU A 64 3.61 7.05 7.01
CA LEU A 64 2.75 6.57 5.92
C LEU A 64 2.71 7.63 4.82
N PHE A 65 3.07 7.22 3.62
CA PHE A 65 3.00 8.00 2.39
C PHE A 65 1.89 7.47 1.51
N GLU A 66 1.35 8.37 0.70
CA GLU A 66 0.39 8.06 -0.35
C GLU A 66 0.89 8.64 -1.67
N GLY A 67 0.77 7.86 -2.73
CA GLY A 67 1.15 8.27 -4.08
C GLY A 67 -0.04 8.19 -5.05
N GLU A 68 -0.36 9.29 -5.72
CA GLU A 68 -1.30 9.32 -6.83
C GLU A 68 -0.55 9.08 -8.15
N LYS A 69 -1.08 8.17 -8.98
CA LYS A 69 -0.47 7.77 -10.25
C LYS A 69 -1.12 8.52 -11.40
N TYR A 70 -0.30 9.11 -12.27
CA TYR A 70 -0.77 9.78 -13.48
C TYR A 70 -0.36 8.96 -14.71
N LEU A 71 -1.36 8.60 -15.51
CA LEU A 71 -1.13 7.95 -16.78
C LEU A 71 -0.62 8.98 -17.78
N GLY A 72 0.45 8.62 -18.48
CA GLY A 72 0.90 9.33 -19.66
C GLY A 72 1.21 8.34 -20.77
N ASN A 73 1.99 8.79 -21.74
CA ASN A 73 2.50 7.99 -22.82
C ASN A 73 4.03 8.07 -22.84
N THR A 74 4.64 6.93 -23.11
CA THR A 74 6.02 6.84 -23.63
C THR A 74 5.94 6.81 -25.15
N GLU A 75 7.08 6.68 -25.83
CA GLU A 75 7.13 6.58 -27.29
C GLU A 75 6.26 5.43 -27.84
N ASP A 76 6.20 4.31 -27.10
CA ASP A 76 5.57 3.07 -27.60
C ASP A 76 4.35 2.57 -26.80
N ARG A 77 4.06 3.13 -25.61
CA ARG A 77 2.97 2.63 -24.75
C ARG A 77 2.42 3.67 -23.77
N PHE A 78 1.16 3.49 -23.36
CA PHE A 78 0.60 4.15 -22.19
C PHE A 78 1.13 3.49 -20.91
N THR A 79 1.65 4.30 -20.00
CA THR A 79 2.20 3.84 -18.71
C THR A 79 2.03 4.93 -17.65
N VAL A 80 2.32 4.62 -16.40
CA VAL A 80 2.42 5.63 -15.34
C VAL A 80 3.73 6.38 -15.54
N THR A 81 3.63 7.65 -15.95
CA THR A 81 4.80 8.50 -16.24
C THR A 81 5.13 9.44 -15.09
N LYS A 82 4.20 9.59 -14.14
CA LYS A 82 4.39 10.46 -12.98
C LYS A 82 3.65 9.93 -11.77
N ILE A 83 4.26 10.08 -10.60
CA ILE A 83 3.64 9.76 -9.31
C ILE A 83 3.83 10.96 -8.38
N SER A 84 2.73 11.55 -7.91
CA SER A 84 2.77 12.57 -6.85
C SER A 84 2.67 11.90 -5.51
N ILE A 85 3.64 12.10 -4.62
CA ILE A 85 3.72 11.44 -3.32
C ILE A 85 3.76 12.44 -2.16
N TRP A 86 2.99 12.19 -1.11
CA TRP A 86 2.95 13.02 0.08
C TRP A 86 2.81 12.19 1.37
N PRO A 87 3.31 12.69 2.50
CA PRO A 87 3.06 12.06 3.80
C PRO A 87 1.62 12.29 4.24
N ARG A 88 0.95 11.24 4.70
CA ARG A 88 -0.38 11.34 5.36
C ARG A 88 -0.30 12.08 6.69
N GLN A 89 0.85 12.08 7.34
CA GLN A 89 1.10 12.64 8.67
C GLN A 89 2.43 13.42 8.66
N PRO A 90 2.44 14.70 8.21
CA PRO A 90 3.67 15.48 8.08
C PRO A 90 4.47 15.61 9.37
N ASN A 91 3.81 15.64 10.53
CA ASN A 91 4.46 15.67 11.84
C ASN A 91 5.34 14.44 12.14
N ARG A 92 5.15 13.32 11.44
CA ARG A 92 5.97 12.11 11.58
C ARG A 92 7.21 12.10 10.70
N LEU A 93 7.40 13.10 9.82
CA LEU A 93 8.63 13.24 9.04
C LEU A 93 9.87 13.54 9.90
N LYS A 94 9.68 13.94 11.17
CA LYS A 94 10.77 14.29 12.07
C LYS A 94 11.83 13.17 12.13
N GLY A 95 13.07 13.52 11.79
CA GLY A 95 14.21 12.61 11.83
C GLY A 95 14.47 11.87 10.51
N LEU A 96 13.62 12.04 9.49
CA LEU A 96 13.96 11.64 8.13
C LEU A 96 14.94 12.65 7.51
N THR A 97 15.85 12.11 6.72
CA THR A 97 16.95 12.77 6.01
C THR A 97 16.65 12.79 4.50
N ARG A 98 17.50 13.46 3.71
CA ARG A 98 17.38 13.45 2.25
C ARG A 98 17.55 12.05 1.66
N ASP A 99 18.50 11.29 2.19
CA ASP A 99 18.77 9.90 1.78
C ASP A 99 17.53 9.01 1.96
N ASP A 100 16.75 9.22 3.03
CA ASP A 100 15.51 8.49 3.23
C ASP A 100 14.49 8.71 2.09
N PHE A 101 14.39 9.94 1.57
CA PHE A 101 13.50 10.24 0.45
C PHE A 101 14.05 9.70 -0.88
N PHE A 102 15.38 9.59 -1.01
CA PHE A 102 16.00 8.90 -2.13
C PHE A 102 15.69 7.39 -2.10
N GLU A 103 15.84 6.73 -0.96
CA GLU A 103 15.48 5.31 -0.79
C GLU A 103 13.99 5.06 -1.09
N ILE A 104 13.09 5.93 -0.62
CA ILE A 104 11.66 5.84 -0.95
C ILE A 104 11.43 5.95 -2.46
N THR A 105 12.14 6.86 -3.12
CA THR A 105 12.06 7.04 -4.57
C THR A 105 12.47 5.77 -5.31
N GLU A 106 13.59 5.15 -4.91
CA GLU A 106 14.05 3.87 -5.48
C GLU A 106 13.03 2.74 -5.28
N ILE A 107 12.41 2.64 -4.09
CA ILE A 107 11.38 1.63 -3.80
C ILE A 107 10.19 1.76 -4.77
N ILE A 108 9.75 2.98 -5.06
CA ILE A 108 8.62 3.22 -5.96
C ILE A 108 9.03 2.95 -7.41
N GLN A 109 10.22 3.40 -7.81
CA GLN A 109 10.75 3.22 -9.16
C GLN A 109 11.03 1.75 -9.51
N ALA A 110 11.27 0.90 -8.51
CA ALA A 110 11.36 -0.55 -8.72
C ALA A 110 10.06 -1.15 -9.31
N SER A 111 8.91 -0.53 -9.05
CA SER A 111 7.61 -0.92 -9.63
C SER A 111 7.21 -0.05 -10.82
N TYR A 112 7.68 1.20 -10.86
CA TYR A 112 7.34 2.21 -11.86
C TYR A 112 8.60 2.88 -12.42
N PRO A 113 9.37 2.17 -13.27
CA PRO A 113 10.68 2.65 -13.73
C PRO A 113 10.60 3.88 -14.64
N ASP A 114 9.48 4.05 -15.35
CA ASP A 114 9.24 5.18 -16.27
C ASP A 114 8.65 6.41 -15.55
N ALA A 115 8.41 6.33 -14.23
CA ALA A 115 7.71 7.36 -13.48
C ALA A 115 8.67 8.39 -12.86
N GLU A 116 8.39 9.67 -13.15
CA GLU A 116 8.94 10.79 -12.39
C GLU A 116 8.23 10.90 -11.03
N ILE A 117 9.00 10.95 -9.94
CA ILE A 117 8.45 11.10 -8.59
C ILE A 117 8.41 12.58 -8.21
N GLU A 118 7.20 13.13 -8.07
CA GLU A 118 6.99 14.48 -7.56
C GLU A 118 6.61 14.43 -6.07
N TRP A 119 7.43 15.06 -5.24
CA TRP A 119 7.12 15.18 -3.81
C TRP A 119 6.14 16.33 -3.56
N GLY A 120 5.14 16.08 -2.71
CA GLY A 120 4.27 17.11 -2.15
C GLY A 120 4.89 17.82 -0.94
N THR A 121 4.25 18.91 -0.52
CA THR A 121 4.60 19.65 0.71
C THR A 121 4.43 18.75 1.96
N PRO A 122 5.31 18.85 2.98
CA PRO A 122 6.49 19.73 3.07
C PRO A 122 7.79 19.12 2.53
N VAL A 123 7.74 17.89 2.02
CA VAL A 123 8.94 17.18 1.54
C VAL A 123 9.58 17.91 0.37
N ARG A 124 8.75 18.42 -0.56
CA ARG A 124 9.23 19.21 -1.70
C ARG A 124 10.13 20.37 -1.29
N GLU A 125 9.67 21.17 -0.34
CA GLU A 125 10.42 22.33 0.16
C GLU A 125 11.71 21.88 0.84
N PHE A 126 11.64 20.83 1.65
CA PHE A 126 12.81 20.25 2.31
C PHE A 126 13.89 19.80 1.32
N LEU A 127 13.50 19.23 0.17
CA LEU A 127 14.43 18.80 -0.88
C LEU A 127 14.95 19.96 -1.75
N GLN A 128 14.19 21.04 -1.90
CA GLN A 128 14.58 22.20 -2.72
C GLN A 128 15.55 23.17 -2.03
N HIS A 129 15.62 23.18 -0.69
CA HIS A 129 16.51 24.07 0.08
C HIS A 129 17.98 23.64 0.07
N GLU A 130 18.56 23.45 -1.12
CA GLU A 130 20.00 23.19 -1.31
C GLU A 130 20.69 24.40 -1.96
#